data_AF-Q170C1-F1
#
_entry.id   AF-Q170C1-F1
#
_cell.length_a   1.000
_cell.length_b   1.000
_cell.length_c   1.000
_cell.angle_alpha   90.00
_cell.angle_beta   90.00
_cell.angle_gamma   90.00
#
_symmetry.space_group_name_H-M   'P 1'
#
loop_
_entity.id
_entity.type
_entity.pdbx_description
1 polymer ?
#
loop_
_entity_poly.entity_id
_entity_poly.type
_entity_poly.pdbx_seq_one_letter_code
_entity_poly.pdbx_strand_id
1 'polypeptide(L)'
;MWPINFSRSKCFPLLTVLCVALVVLSLAPASGSAEKEIPITKFSQNVGGYGATMTFMYCYSCGYRKAYDEYYNIIHEKYPEITIRGANYDPPGFNMYLSKILLVAKLAMIMVLMSNFNLFGFLNLRIPSWWQWCTDNKMYACMMVFFLGNMLEAQLISSGAFEISLNDVPVWSKLETGRIPAPQELFQIIDSHLQFSDKIEQNPDFVK
;
A
#
# COMPACT_ATOMS: atom_id res chain seq x y z
N MET A 1 1.70 -48.47 -19.53
CA MET A 1 2.20 -47.13 -19.13
C MET A 1 1.62 -46.14 -20.13
N TRP A 2 0.63 -45.34 -19.74
CA TRP A 2 -0.15 -44.49 -20.64
C TRP A 2 0.69 -43.34 -21.22
N PRO A 3 0.59 -43.02 -22.52
CA PRO A 3 1.21 -41.83 -23.09
C PRO A 3 0.28 -40.64 -22.85
N ILE A 4 0.62 -39.78 -21.90
CA ILE A 4 -0.07 -38.49 -21.73
C ILE A 4 0.43 -37.59 -22.86
N ASN A 5 -0.25 -37.67 -24.00
CA ASN A 5 -0.03 -36.79 -25.14
C ASN A 5 -0.71 -35.45 -24.83
N PHE A 6 -0.04 -34.61 -24.04
CA PHE A 6 -0.51 -33.27 -23.70
C PHE A 6 -0.43 -32.39 -24.95
N SER A 7 -1.52 -32.31 -25.70
CA SER A 7 -1.61 -31.49 -26.90
C SER A 7 -1.37 -30.02 -26.54
N ARG A 8 -0.15 -29.56 -26.82
CA ARG A 8 0.37 -28.19 -26.62
C ARG A 8 -0.53 -27.09 -27.23
N SER A 9 -1.40 -27.45 -28.16
CA SER A 9 -2.33 -26.55 -28.87
C SER A 9 -3.58 -26.16 -28.08
N LYS A 10 -4.05 -27.01 -27.14
CA LYS A 10 -5.32 -26.78 -26.40
C LYS A 10 -5.11 -26.26 -24.98
N CYS A 11 -3.96 -26.54 -24.37
CA CYS A 11 -3.65 -26.03 -23.03
C CYS A 11 -3.14 -24.59 -23.06
N PHE A 12 -2.55 -24.15 -24.16
CA PHE A 12 -2.13 -22.76 -24.35
C PHE A 12 -3.30 -21.76 -24.33
N PRO A 13 -4.40 -21.95 -25.10
CA PRO A 13 -5.55 -21.06 -25.02
C PRO A 13 -6.31 -21.18 -23.69
N LEU A 14 -6.30 -22.36 -23.05
CA LEU A 14 -6.92 -22.54 -21.73
C LEU A 14 -6.16 -21.77 -20.65
N LEU A 15 -4.83 -21.80 -20.69
CA LEU A 15 -3.96 -21.08 -19.76
C LEU A 15 -4.06 -19.57 -19.96
N THR A 16 -4.10 -19.10 -21.22
CA THR A 16 -4.29 -17.66 -21.49
C THR A 16 -5.67 -17.18 -21.08
N VAL A 17 -6.74 -17.97 -21.30
CA VAL A 17 -8.10 -17.64 -20.85
C VAL A 17 -8.18 -17.64 -19.31
N LEU A 18 -7.56 -18.61 -18.64
CA LEU A 18 -7.51 -18.66 -17.17
C LEU A 18 -6.75 -17.45 -16.61
N CYS A 19 -5.62 -17.08 -17.20
CA CYS A 19 -4.84 -15.91 -16.77
C CYS A 19 -5.57 -14.60 -17.05
N VAL A 20 -6.23 -14.46 -18.21
CA VAL A 20 -7.08 -13.29 -18.52
C VAL A 20 -8.26 -13.24 -17.55
N ALA A 21 -8.89 -14.38 -17.23
CA ALA A 21 -9.94 -14.44 -16.22
C ALA A 21 -9.43 -14.06 -14.82
N LEU A 22 -8.22 -14.50 -14.41
CA LEU A 22 -7.59 -14.11 -13.14
C LEU A 22 -7.18 -12.63 -13.10
N VAL A 23 -6.73 -12.10 -14.23
CA VAL A 23 -6.45 -10.66 -14.42
C VAL A 23 -7.75 -9.85 -14.33
N VAL A 24 -8.82 -10.31 -14.99
CA VAL A 24 -10.14 -9.68 -14.94
C VAL A 24 -10.76 -9.83 -13.55
N LEU A 25 -10.55 -10.92 -12.83
CA LEU A 25 -10.96 -11.09 -11.43
C LEU A 25 -10.16 -10.22 -10.45
N SER A 26 -8.88 -9.97 -10.73
CA SER A 26 -8.05 -9.09 -9.89
C SER A 26 -8.28 -7.61 -10.18
N LEU A 27 -8.78 -7.28 -11.38
CA LEU A 27 -9.31 -5.98 -11.78
C LEU A 27 -10.80 -5.81 -11.44
N ALA A 28 -11.53 -6.91 -11.20
CA ALA A 28 -12.88 -6.82 -10.69
C ALA A 28 -12.78 -6.07 -9.36
N PRO A 29 -13.61 -5.04 -9.15
CA PRO A 29 -13.70 -4.45 -7.84
C PRO A 29 -14.03 -5.60 -6.89
N ALA A 30 -13.16 -5.84 -5.92
CA ALA A 30 -13.57 -6.61 -4.76
C ALA A 30 -14.82 -5.90 -4.24
N SER A 31 -15.98 -6.48 -4.51
CA SER A 31 -17.25 -6.07 -3.94
C SER A 31 -17.12 -6.38 -2.45
N GLY A 32 -16.58 -5.42 -1.71
CA GLY A 32 -16.29 -5.57 -0.29
C GLY A 32 -14.87 -5.16 0.09
N SER A 33 -14.55 -3.88 -0.03
CA SER A 33 -14.19 -3.07 1.14
C SER A 33 -14.01 -1.63 0.67
N ALA A 34 -15.08 -0.88 0.92
CA ALA A 34 -15.10 0.54 1.21
C ALA A 34 -13.86 1.33 0.75
N GLU A 35 -14.08 2.15 -0.27
CA GLU A 35 -13.79 3.57 -0.14
C GLU A 35 -13.83 3.95 1.34
N LYS A 36 -12.68 4.14 1.99
CA LYS A 36 -12.65 5.01 3.16
C LYS A 36 -12.87 6.41 2.58
N GLU A 37 -14.13 6.70 2.22
CA GLU A 37 -14.72 7.97 2.60
C GLU A 37 -14.20 8.21 4.01
N ILE A 38 -13.52 9.35 4.21
CA ILE A 38 -13.25 9.86 5.54
C ILE A 38 -14.61 9.73 6.26
N PRO A 39 -14.77 8.85 7.26
CA PRO A 39 -16.01 8.83 8.00
C PRO A 39 -15.97 10.09 8.86
N ILE A 40 -16.35 11.22 8.26
CA ILE A 40 -16.96 12.31 8.99
C ILE A 40 -18.06 11.64 9.83
N THR A 41 -17.89 11.73 11.13
CA THR A 41 -18.81 11.27 12.17
C THR A 41 -18.89 9.75 12.41
N LYS A 42 -17.83 9.21 13.00
CA LYS A 42 -18.03 8.53 14.29
C LYS A 42 -17.07 9.13 15.31
N PHE A 43 -17.59 10.15 15.99
CA PHE A 43 -17.25 10.40 17.40
C PHE A 43 -17.59 9.09 18.15
N SER A 44 -16.71 8.10 18.04
CA SER A 44 -16.71 6.91 18.89
C SER A 44 -16.21 7.44 20.21
N GLN A 45 -17.04 8.03 21.08
CA GLN A 45 -17.96 7.25 21.93
C GLN A 45 -17.35 5.93 22.43
N ASN A 46 -16.05 5.92 22.69
CA ASN A 46 -15.51 5.34 23.92
C ASN A 46 -15.35 6.47 24.94
N VAL A 47 -16.48 7.10 25.27
CA VAL A 47 -16.63 7.87 26.50
C VAL A 47 -16.73 6.83 27.62
N GLY A 48 -15.58 6.46 28.18
CA GLY A 48 -15.52 5.38 29.17
C GLY A 48 -14.10 4.99 29.58
N GLY A 49 -13.24 5.98 29.84
CA GLY A 49 -11.92 5.76 30.41
C GLY A 49 -10.87 6.71 29.85
N TYR A 50 -10.65 7.81 30.57
CA TYR A 50 -9.48 8.69 30.57
C TYR A 50 -8.31 8.25 29.65
N GLY A 51 -8.10 8.94 28.53
CA GLY A 51 -6.86 8.84 27.75
C GLY A 51 -7.00 9.23 26.28
N ALA A 52 -6.23 10.21 25.82
CA ALA A 52 -6.10 10.47 24.38
C ALA A 52 -5.48 9.24 23.69
N THR A 53 -5.92 8.92 22.47
CA THR A 53 -5.36 7.80 21.68
C THR A 53 -4.47 8.33 20.58
N MET A 54 -3.23 7.88 20.53
CA MET A 54 -2.25 8.27 19.53
C MET A 54 -1.97 7.11 18.59
N THR A 55 -2.24 7.28 17.29
CA THR A 55 -2.07 6.22 16.29
C THR A 55 -0.95 6.59 15.32
N PHE A 56 0.04 5.70 15.23
CA PHE A 56 1.15 5.77 14.29
C PHE A 56 0.91 4.82 13.13
N MET A 57 0.80 5.37 11.92
CA MET A 57 0.70 4.61 10.67
C MET A 57 2.06 4.68 9.98
N TYR A 58 2.78 3.57 9.89
CA TYR A 58 4.13 3.59 9.31
C TYR A 58 4.40 2.38 8.43
N CYS A 59 5.31 2.55 7.46
CA CYS A 59 5.71 1.46 6.57
C CYS A 59 6.59 0.43 7.32
N TYR A 60 6.08 -0.79 7.49
CA TYR A 60 6.80 -1.87 8.18
C TYR A 60 8.04 -2.33 7.39
N SER A 61 7.90 -2.48 6.06
CA SER A 61 9.00 -2.90 5.17
C SER A 61 10.11 -1.85 5.03
N CYS A 62 9.82 -0.58 5.34
CA CYS A 62 10.76 0.53 5.22
C CYS A 62 11.68 0.69 6.45
N GLY A 63 11.50 -0.13 7.50
CA GLY A 63 12.34 -0.10 8.70
C GLY A 63 11.94 0.94 9.75
N TYR A 64 10.76 1.59 9.64
CA TYR A 64 10.30 2.59 10.60
C TYR A 64 9.90 2.06 11.97
N ARG A 65 9.85 0.74 12.15
CA ARG A 65 9.55 0.11 13.43
C ARG A 65 10.44 0.63 14.57
N LYS A 66 11.75 0.80 14.31
CA LYS A 66 12.68 1.33 15.32
C LYS A 66 12.35 2.76 15.74
N ALA A 67 11.98 3.61 14.77
CA ALA A 67 11.57 4.98 15.07
C ALA A 67 10.28 4.98 15.89
N TYR A 68 9.29 4.17 15.52
CA TYR A 68 8.07 3.98 16.29
C TYR A 68 8.36 3.53 17.74
N ASP A 69 9.23 2.54 17.93
CA ASP A 69 9.59 2.03 19.26
C ASP A 69 10.26 3.12 20.12
N GLU A 70 11.09 3.99 19.52
CA GLU A 70 11.69 5.14 20.19
C GLU A 70 10.63 6.16 20.64
N TYR A 71 9.68 6.53 19.76
CA TYR A 71 8.57 7.40 20.14
C TYR A 71 7.69 6.78 21.21
N TYR A 72 7.41 5.48 21.10
CA TYR A 72 6.59 4.76 22.08
C TYR A 72 7.18 4.91 23.48
N ASN A 73 8.47 4.66 23.66
CA ASN A 73 9.13 4.78 24.96
C ASN A 73 9.09 6.20 25.51
N ILE A 74 9.47 7.18 24.69
CA ILE A 74 9.56 8.60 25.08
C ILE A 74 8.19 9.18 25.45
N ILE A 75 7.14 8.81 24.72
CA ILE A 75 5.77 9.29 24.98
C ILE A 75 5.17 8.56 26.18
N HIS A 76 5.40 7.26 26.31
CA HIS A 76 4.90 6.48 27.44
C HIS A 76 5.49 6.93 28.79
N GLU A 77 6.76 7.36 28.79
CA GLU A 77 7.39 7.95 29.98
C GLU A 77 6.80 9.32 30.37
N LYS A 78 6.42 10.14 29.38
CA LYS A 78 5.95 11.52 29.61
C LYS A 78 4.45 11.63 29.82
N TYR A 79 3.66 10.79 29.14
CA TYR A 79 2.19 10.80 29.14
C TYR A 79 1.64 9.39 29.32
N PRO A 80 1.67 8.83 30.55
CA PRO A 80 1.20 7.48 30.82
C PRO A 80 -0.31 7.29 30.57
N GLU A 81 -1.08 8.37 30.53
CA GLU A 81 -2.51 8.39 30.23
C GLU A 81 -2.84 8.24 28.74
N ILE A 82 -1.88 8.42 27.84
CA ILE A 82 -2.10 8.31 26.39
C ILE A 82 -1.97 6.86 25.94
N THR A 83 -2.99 6.36 25.23
CA THR A 83 -2.94 5.03 24.61
C THR A 83 -2.26 5.12 23.24
N ILE A 84 -1.08 4.52 23.09
CA ILE A 84 -0.33 4.52 21.83
C ILE A 84 -0.67 3.25 21.02
N ARG A 85 -0.99 3.42 19.73
CA ARG A 85 -1.26 2.36 18.77
C ARG A 85 -0.33 2.48 17.57
N GLY A 86 0.21 1.36 17.10
CA GLY A 86 1.01 1.29 15.88
C GLY A 86 0.37 0.36 14.85
N ALA A 87 0.26 0.80 13.61
CA ALA A 87 -0.30 0.03 12.51
C ALA A 87 0.52 0.25 11.22
N ASN A 88 0.40 -0.70 10.28
CA ASN A 88 1.06 -0.58 8.99
C ASN A 88 0.34 0.47 8.14
N TYR A 89 1.10 1.34 7.50
CA TYR A 89 0.56 2.29 6.53
C TYR A 89 0.16 1.56 5.26
N ASP A 90 -1.13 1.61 4.93
CA ASP A 90 -1.63 1.14 3.64
C ASP A 90 -1.47 2.27 2.61
N PRO A 91 -0.78 2.02 1.48
CA PRO A 91 -0.58 3.07 0.47
C PRO A 91 -1.92 3.58 -0.06
N PRO A 92 -2.07 4.91 -0.28
CA PRO A 92 -3.32 5.52 -0.71
C PRO A 92 -3.76 4.93 -2.07
N GLY A 93 -5.07 4.93 -2.32
CA GLY A 93 -5.71 4.13 -3.38
C GLY A 93 -5.07 4.21 -4.77
N PHE A 94 -4.46 5.34 -5.14
CA PHE A 94 -3.74 5.47 -6.41
C PHE A 94 -2.51 4.56 -6.52
N ASN A 95 -1.69 4.48 -5.48
CA ASN A 95 -0.50 3.61 -5.45
C ASN A 95 -0.91 2.14 -5.37
N MET A 96 -2.01 1.84 -4.66
CA MET A 96 -2.59 0.49 -4.61
C MET A 96 -3.16 0.05 -5.97
N TYR A 97 -3.79 0.96 -6.72
CA TYR A 97 -4.27 0.68 -8.07
C TYR A 97 -3.10 0.47 -9.03
N LEU A 98 -2.06 1.30 -8.93
CA LEU A 98 -0.88 1.17 -9.76
C LEU A 98 -0.11 -0.13 -9.48
N SER A 99 -0.01 -0.56 -8.22
CA SER A 99 0.62 -1.85 -7.89
C SER A 99 -0.16 -3.04 -8.47
N LYS A 100 -1.50 -2.99 -8.43
CA LYS A 100 -2.36 -3.99 -9.07
C LYS A 100 -2.19 -4.02 -10.58
N ILE A 101 -2.16 -2.86 -11.25
CA ILE A 101 -1.89 -2.78 -12.69
C ILE A 101 -0.52 -3.36 -13.00
N LEU A 102 0.50 -3.02 -12.22
CA LEU A 102 1.87 -3.47 -12.45
C LEU A 102 1.97 -5.00 -12.30
N LEU A 103 1.28 -5.59 -11.33
CA LEU A 103 1.17 -7.04 -11.16
C LEU A 103 0.55 -7.71 -12.40
N VAL A 104 -0.57 -7.17 -12.89
CA VAL A 104 -1.26 -7.66 -14.09
C VAL A 104 -0.37 -7.51 -15.34
N ALA A 105 0.23 -6.34 -15.53
CA ALA A 105 1.08 -6.03 -16.67
C ALA A 105 2.33 -6.92 -16.71
N LYS A 106 2.96 -7.18 -15.56
CA LYS A 106 4.08 -8.12 -15.41
C LYS A 106 3.71 -9.50 -15.92
N LEU A 107 2.58 -10.05 -15.47
CA LEU A 107 2.11 -11.38 -15.88
C LEU A 107 1.75 -11.42 -17.37
N ALA A 108 1.09 -10.38 -17.87
CA ALA A 108 0.76 -10.26 -19.28
C ALA A 108 2.02 -10.21 -20.17
N MET A 109 3.03 -9.44 -19.75
CA MET A 109 4.29 -9.32 -20.49
C MET A 109 5.06 -10.65 -20.54
N ILE A 110 5.10 -11.40 -19.44
CA ILE A 110 5.69 -12.75 -19.41
C ILE A 110 4.95 -13.69 -20.36
N MET A 111 3.61 -13.67 -20.37
CA MET A 111 2.83 -14.49 -21.29
C MET A 111 3.09 -14.15 -22.76
N VAL A 112 3.19 -12.86 -23.10
CA VAL A 112 3.50 -12.43 -24.47
C VAL A 112 4.90 -12.88 -24.89
N LEU A 113 5.90 -12.77 -24.01
CA LEU A 113 7.27 -13.23 -24.30
C LEU A 113 7.37 -14.75 -24.48
N MET A 114 6.59 -15.52 -23.71
CA MET A 114 6.52 -16.98 -23.87
C MET A 114 5.71 -17.40 -25.10
N SER A 115 4.74 -16.58 -25.50
CA SER A 115 3.98 -16.78 -26.73
C SER A 115 4.87 -16.54 -27.95
N ASN A 116 4.79 -17.39 -28.97
CA ASN A 116 5.43 -17.13 -30.27
C ASN A 116 4.65 -16.09 -31.09
N PHE A 117 3.93 -15.18 -30.44
CA PHE A 117 3.06 -14.22 -31.10
C PHE A 117 3.86 -12.96 -31.49
N ASN A 118 3.89 -12.67 -32.78
CA ASN A 118 4.57 -11.48 -33.32
C ASN A 118 3.71 -10.22 -33.16
N LEU A 119 3.74 -9.62 -31.96
CA LEU A 119 2.98 -8.41 -31.62
C LEU A 119 3.26 -7.24 -32.59
N PHE A 120 4.54 -7.02 -32.91
CA PHE A 120 4.98 -5.95 -33.83
C PHE A 120 4.62 -6.24 -35.29
N GLY A 121 4.61 -7.51 -35.69
CA GLY A 121 4.17 -7.91 -37.03
C GLY A 121 2.67 -7.66 -37.24
N PHE A 122 1.85 -7.89 -36.21
CA PHE A 122 0.42 -7.56 -36.25
C PHE A 122 0.16 -6.04 -36.33
N LEU A 123 0.95 -5.24 -35.63
CA LEU A 123 0.85 -3.77 -35.66
C LEU A 123 1.52 -3.14 -36.90
N ASN A 124 2.08 -3.95 -37.81
CA ASN A 124 2.84 -3.49 -38.98
C ASN A 124 4.00 -2.54 -38.62
N LEU A 125 4.58 -2.71 -37.42
CA LEU A 125 5.71 -1.94 -36.93
C LEU A 125 7.00 -2.74 -37.04
N ARG A 126 8.12 -2.05 -37.28
CA ARG A 126 9.44 -2.68 -37.27
C ARG A 126 9.77 -3.16 -35.86
N ILE A 127 10.22 -4.42 -35.75
CA ILE A 127 10.65 -5.00 -34.47
C ILE A 127 11.88 -4.24 -33.96
N PRO A 128 11.83 -3.67 -32.74
CA PRO A 128 12.98 -2.99 -32.17
C PRO A 128 14.01 -4.00 -31.63
N SER A 129 15.29 -3.62 -31.62
CA SER A 129 16.41 -4.51 -31.27
C SER A 129 16.34 -5.09 -29.86
N TRP A 130 15.86 -4.32 -28.88
CA TRP A 130 15.66 -4.80 -27.50
C TRP A 130 14.58 -5.88 -27.41
N TRP A 131 13.51 -5.77 -28.20
CA TRP A 131 12.46 -6.80 -28.23
C TRP A 131 12.95 -8.07 -28.89
N GLN A 132 13.73 -7.94 -29.97
CA GLN A 132 14.32 -9.08 -30.66
C GLN A 132 15.22 -9.88 -29.73
N TRP A 133 16.07 -9.21 -28.95
CA TRP A 133 16.89 -9.88 -27.92
C TRP A 133 16.04 -10.59 -26.86
N CYS A 134 14.93 -9.98 -26.42
CA CYS A 134 13.99 -10.61 -25.47
C CYS A 134 13.35 -11.88 -26.05
N THR A 135 12.98 -11.85 -27.34
CA THR A 135 12.40 -13.02 -28.02
C THR A 135 13.42 -14.10 -28.34
N ASP A 136 14.69 -13.75 -28.52
CA ASP A 136 15.78 -14.71 -28.72
C ASP A 136 16.14 -15.41 -27.39
N ASN A 137 16.08 -14.68 -26.27
CA ASN A 137 16.45 -15.16 -24.92
C ASN A 137 15.24 -15.20 -23.97
N LYS A 138 14.16 -15.88 -24.37
CA LYS A 138 12.86 -15.86 -23.66
C LYS A 138 12.94 -16.17 -22.18
N MET A 139 13.72 -17.19 -21.80
CA MET A 139 13.85 -17.60 -20.40
C MET A 139 14.49 -16.50 -19.54
N TYR A 140 15.57 -15.90 -20.04
CA TYR A 140 16.27 -14.82 -19.34
C TYR A 140 15.43 -13.54 -19.29
N ALA A 141 14.78 -13.19 -20.40
CA ALA A 141 13.87 -12.04 -20.47
C ALA A 141 12.70 -12.18 -19.48
N CYS A 142 12.09 -13.37 -19.38
CA CYS A 142 11.01 -13.62 -18.41
C CYS A 142 11.48 -13.48 -16.96
N MET A 143 12.66 -14.01 -16.61
CA MET A 143 13.24 -13.83 -15.28
C MET A 143 13.50 -12.35 -14.98
N MET A 144 14.06 -11.61 -15.93
CA MET A 144 14.34 -10.18 -15.77
C MET A 144 13.05 -9.38 -15.56
N VAL A 145 12.00 -9.61 -16.35
CA VAL A 145 10.68 -8.97 -16.18
C VAL A 145 10.06 -9.31 -14.84
N PHE A 146 10.18 -10.56 -14.38
CA PHE A 146 9.65 -10.97 -13.07
C PHE A 146 10.37 -10.25 -11.93
N PHE A 147 11.71 -10.25 -11.92
CA PHE A 147 12.48 -9.60 -10.85
C PHE A 147 12.34 -8.08 -10.86
N LEU A 148 12.44 -7.44 -12.03
CA LEU A 148 12.26 -5.99 -12.13
C LEU A 148 10.83 -5.58 -11.79
N GLY A 149 9.84 -6.35 -12.23
CA GLY A 149 8.44 -6.14 -11.87
C GLY A 149 8.24 -6.22 -10.35
N ASN A 150 8.77 -7.26 -9.70
CA ASN A 150 8.69 -7.39 -8.25
C ASN A 150 9.42 -6.27 -7.50
N MET A 151 10.56 -5.80 -8.04
CA MET A 151 11.27 -4.67 -7.47
C MET A 151 10.44 -3.39 -7.54
N LEU A 152 9.83 -3.09 -8.70
CA LEU A 152 8.98 -1.92 -8.87
C LEU A 152 7.70 -2.01 -8.00
N GLU A 153 7.09 -3.18 -7.92
CA GLU A 153 5.94 -3.45 -7.06
C GLU A 153 6.28 -3.18 -5.57
N ALA A 154 7.45 -3.66 -5.13
CA ALA A 154 7.93 -3.43 -3.77
C ALA A 154 8.19 -1.95 -3.47
N GLN A 155 8.68 -1.17 -4.45
CA GLN A 155 8.87 0.27 -4.32
C GLN A 155 7.53 1.03 -4.22
N LEU A 156 6.53 0.63 -5.02
CA LEU A 156 5.20 1.26 -4.99
C LEU A 156 4.47 1.02 -3.67
N ILE A 157 4.63 -0.16 -3.08
CA ILE A 157 4.03 -0.49 -1.77
C ILE A 157 4.82 0.17 -0.63
N SER A 158 6.15 0.24 -0.74
CA SER A 158 7.04 0.79 0.29
C SER A 158 7.19 2.31 0.15
N SER A 159 6.07 3.04 0.18
CA SER A 159 5.99 4.50 0.03
C SER A 159 6.78 5.31 1.08
N GLY A 160 7.33 4.66 2.11
CA GLY A 160 8.16 5.33 3.11
C GLY A 160 7.37 6.22 4.07
N ALA A 161 6.06 6.03 4.15
CA ALA A 161 5.16 6.81 4.98
C ALA A 161 5.41 6.61 6.47
N PHE A 162 5.27 7.71 7.21
CA PHE A 162 5.27 7.76 8.67
C PHE A 162 4.30 8.87 9.06
N GLU A 163 3.12 8.47 9.52
CA GLU A 163 2.03 9.37 9.86
C GLU A 163 1.62 9.18 11.31
N ILE A 164 1.26 10.28 11.94
CA ILE A 164 0.86 10.34 13.33
C ILE A 164 -0.50 11.01 13.38
N SER A 165 -1.42 10.39 14.10
CA SER A 165 -2.75 10.92 14.39
C SER A 165 -3.01 10.89 15.88
N LEU A 166 -3.77 11.86 16.37
CA LEU A 166 -4.19 11.97 17.76
C LEU A 166 -5.71 12.07 17.79
N ASN A 167 -6.37 11.13 18.46
CA ASN A 167 -7.83 10.96 18.45
C ASN A 167 -8.41 10.96 17.02
N ASP A 168 -7.80 10.19 16.13
CA ASP A 168 -8.15 10.07 14.70
C ASP A 168 -7.98 11.35 13.86
N VAL A 169 -7.40 12.42 14.43
CA VAL A 169 -7.02 13.63 13.70
C VAL A 169 -5.56 13.53 13.26
N PRO A 170 -5.23 13.63 11.94
CA PRO A 170 -3.85 13.60 11.49
C PRO A 170 -3.11 14.85 11.97
N VAL A 171 -2.01 14.64 12.69
CA VAL A 171 -1.18 15.74 13.23
C VAL A 171 0.17 15.86 12.54
N TRP A 172 0.65 14.77 11.94
CA TRP A 172 1.89 14.77 11.17
C TRP A 172 1.83 13.75 10.04
N SER A 173 2.28 14.14 8.85
CA SER A 173 2.60 13.20 7.78
C SER A 173 4.00 13.49 7.24
N LYS A 174 4.86 12.47 7.22
CA LYS A 174 6.16 12.56 6.57
C LYS A 174 6.03 12.81 5.06
N LEU A 175 4.97 12.31 4.42
CA LEU A 175 4.77 12.49 2.98
C LEU A 175 4.53 13.96 2.63
N GLU A 176 3.88 14.70 3.52
CA GLU A 176 3.61 16.13 3.35
C GLU A 176 4.80 17.00 3.80
N THR A 177 5.41 16.66 4.93
CA THR A 177 6.47 17.47 5.55
C THR A 177 7.87 17.14 5.04
N GLY A 178 8.06 15.99 4.39
CA GLY A 178 9.34 15.48 3.92
C GLY A 178 10.27 14.95 5.02
N ARG A 179 9.91 15.06 6.30
CA ARG A 179 10.74 14.64 7.45
C ARG A 179 9.91 14.05 8.59
N ILE A 180 10.59 13.34 9.48
CA ILE A 180 10.03 12.87 10.75
C ILE A 180 10.12 14.02 11.77
N PRO A 181 9.11 14.26 12.62
CA PRO A 181 9.12 15.39 13.56
C PRO A 181 10.14 15.15 14.66
N ALA A 182 10.81 16.20 15.15
CA ALA A 182 11.63 16.05 16.35
C ALA A 182 10.72 15.70 17.55
N PRO A 183 11.19 14.93 18.56
CA PRO A 183 10.37 14.60 19.73
C PRO A 183 9.76 15.83 20.43
N GLN A 184 10.50 16.94 20.45
CA GLN A 184 10.05 18.21 21.01
C GLN A 184 8.86 18.82 20.25
N GLU A 185 8.86 18.76 18.92
CA GLU A 185 7.75 19.24 18.08
C GLU A 185 6.49 18.40 18.35
N LEU A 186 6.68 17.08 18.47
CA LEU A 186 5.58 16.17 18.76
C LEU A 186 4.95 16.44 20.12
N PHE A 187 5.77 16.72 21.14
CA PHE A 187 5.27 17.09 22.46
C PHE A 187 4.46 18.38 22.47
N GLN A 188 4.90 19.41 21.73
CA GLN A 188 4.14 20.67 21.65
C GLN A 188 2.76 20.46 21.01
N ILE A 189 2.69 19.61 20.00
CA ILE A 189 1.43 19.22 19.35
C ILE A 189 0.53 18.49 20.35
N ILE A 190 1.06 17.51 21.08
CA ILE A 190 0.32 16.76 22.11
C ILE A 190 -0.21 17.71 23.19
N ASP A 191 0.65 18.56 23.76
CA ASP A 191 0.29 19.50 24.81
C ASP A 191 -0.82 20.46 24.35
N SER A 192 -0.72 20.95 23.12
CA SER A 192 -1.76 21.81 22.53
C SER A 192 -3.09 21.08 22.42
N HIS A 193 -3.09 19.85 21.89
CA HIS A 193 -4.32 19.06 21.73
C HIS A 193 -4.95 18.62 23.06
N LEU A 194 -4.15 18.27 24.06
CA LEU A 194 -4.65 17.95 25.40
C LEU A 194 -5.30 19.17 26.05
N GLN A 195 -4.67 20.35 25.99
CA GLN A 195 -5.25 21.59 26.51
C GLN A 195 -6.57 21.97 25.83
N PHE A 196 -6.70 21.75 24.51
CA PHE A 196 -7.97 21.98 23.82
C PHE A 196 -9.06 21.01 24.26
N SER A 197 -8.71 19.76 24.53
CA SER A 197 -9.65 18.74 24.99
C SER A 197 -10.18 19.06 26.40
N ASP A 198 -9.28 19.43 27.32
CA ASP A 198 -9.64 19.82 28.70
C ASP A 198 -10.54 21.07 28.74
N LYS A 199 -10.27 22.05 27.86
CA LYS A 199 -11.08 23.29 27.77
C LYS A 199 -12.51 23.04 27.29
N ILE A 200 -12.72 22.04 26.43
CA ILE A 200 -14.06 21.67 25.96
C ILE A 200 -14.85 21.00 27.09
N GLU A 201 -14.20 20.15 27.91
CA GLU A 201 -14.88 19.52 29.07
C GLU A 201 -15.26 20.52 30.16
N GLN A 202 -14.49 21.60 30.38
CA GLN A 202 -14.80 22.60 31.40
C GLN A 202 -15.95 23.55 31.05
N ASN A 203 -16.43 23.57 29.80
CA ASN A 203 -17.55 24.43 29.39
C ASN A 203 -18.80 23.62 29.00
N PRO A 204 -19.62 23.18 29.99
CA PRO A 204 -20.82 22.39 29.73
C PRO A 204 -21.96 23.16 29.03
N ASP A 205 -21.83 24.47 28.76
CA ASP A 205 -22.92 25.30 28.24
C ASP A 205 -23.11 25.25 26.71
N PHE A 206 -22.34 24.43 25.97
CA PHE A 206 -22.54 24.27 24.51
C PHE A 206 -23.58 23.22 24.10
N VAL A 207 -24.21 22.52 25.06
CA VAL A 207 -25.29 21.54 24.80
C VAL A 207 -26.59 21.98 25.47
N LYS A 208 -26.96 23.26 25.33
CA LYS A 208 -28.30 23.75 25.66
C LYS A 208 -28.95 24.45 24.48
#